data_AF-A0A7V0QKV6-F1
#
_entry.id   AF-A0A7V0QKV6-F1
#
_cell.length_a   1.000
_cell.length_b   1.000
_cell.length_c   1.000
_cell.angle_alpha   90.00
_cell.angle_beta   90.00
_cell.angle_gamma   90.00
#
_symmetry.space_group_name_H-M   'P 1'
#
loop_
_entity.id
_entity.type
_entity.pdbx_description
1 polymer ?
#
loop_
_entity_poly.entity_id
_entity_poly.type
_entity_poly.pdbx_seq_one_letter_code
_entity_poly.pdbx_strand_id
1 'polypeptide(L)'
;MYIREIQKKNPNSPKVFISHRLIESVRTPRGPRQKVVINLGQLDLPKENWKELANRIEDLLRGYKSSTVPISARIETLARHYTKQILRKQRSEKKEAHVLENEQDFRNVDINAVSSSDGKSIGSEHAGLEAMKALGFFDLFRQLGFTDDESNLATLQIVGRLVHPGSERELRRYAKEQSALDELLGTDFSSIGHNMLYHNSDLLFKHKETIERFLRMRSRELFSLGETIVLYDLTNTYFSGSAAEYKKAKRGRSKQKRSDRPLVTLGVVLDERGFIKCSRIFDGNAGEPLTLVDMINDIHSQVSRETPPLLVAKPTIVMDAGIASEDNLNLVRENGFSYIVVSRSKPEHMEDGSFEQIKEGIKVKEMHIGNETFLHC
;
A
#
# COMPACT_ATOMS: atom_id res chain seq x y z
N MET A 1 -21.12 26.93 -22.69
CA MET A 1 -19.69 27.13 -22.34
C MET A 1 -18.79 27.10 -23.59
N TYR A 2 -17.52 27.49 -23.48
CA TYR A 2 -16.49 27.34 -24.54
C TYR A 2 -15.06 27.21 -23.96
N ILE A 3 -14.13 26.65 -24.73
CA ILE A 3 -12.72 26.49 -24.34
C ILE A 3 -11.89 27.62 -24.96
N ARG A 4 -10.97 28.19 -24.17
CA ARG A 4 -10.05 29.24 -24.61
C ARG A 4 -8.61 28.82 -24.33
N GLU A 5 -7.76 28.99 -25.33
CA GLU A 5 -6.31 28.90 -25.18
C GLU A 5 -5.75 30.16 -24.53
N ILE A 6 -4.81 29.99 -23.61
CA ILE A 6 -4.08 31.05 -22.92
C ILE A 6 -2.60 30.71 -22.96
N GLN A 7 -1.84 31.64 -23.52
CA GLN A 7 -0.39 31.60 -23.53
C GLN A 7 0.13 32.34 -22.29
N LYS A 8 0.88 31.64 -21.45
CA LYS A 8 1.59 32.23 -20.30
C LYS A 8 3.08 32.33 -20.63
N LYS A 9 3.60 33.55 -20.56
CA LYS A 9 5.04 33.82 -20.64
C LYS A 9 5.58 34.02 -19.22
N ASN A 10 6.61 33.28 -18.86
CA ASN A 10 7.26 33.46 -17.56
C ASN A 10 8.22 34.67 -17.66
N PRO A 11 8.18 35.66 -16.74
CA PRO A 11 9.09 36.81 -16.79
C PRO A 11 10.56 36.41 -16.82
N ASN A 12 10.92 35.29 -16.19
CA ASN A 12 12.31 34.82 -16.02
C ASN A 12 12.70 33.67 -16.97
N SER A 13 11.85 33.30 -17.94
CA SER A 13 12.17 32.24 -18.91
C SER A 13 11.54 32.51 -20.27
N PRO A 14 12.27 32.29 -21.39
CA PRO A 14 11.71 32.47 -22.74
C PRO A 14 10.66 31.40 -23.11
N LYS A 15 10.40 30.41 -22.25
CA LYS A 15 9.40 29.35 -22.50
C LYS A 15 7.97 29.90 -22.39
N VAL A 16 7.21 29.72 -23.46
CA VAL A 16 5.76 30.01 -23.51
C VAL A 16 5.00 28.73 -23.17
N PHE A 17 4.16 28.78 -22.15
CA PHE A 17 3.31 27.67 -21.74
C PHE A 17 1.90 27.87 -22.30
N ILE A 18 1.40 26.87 -23.02
CA ILE A 18 0.04 26.85 -23.54
C ILE A 18 -0.86 26.13 -22.53
N SER A 19 -1.91 26.81 -22.10
CA SER A 19 -2.93 26.25 -21.20
C SER A 19 -4.33 26.54 -21.72
N HIS A 20 -5.26 25.64 -21.48
CA HIS A 20 -6.64 25.74 -21.93
C HIS A 20 -7.55 25.92 -20.72
N ARG A 21 -8.58 26.76 -20.85
CA ARG A 21 -9.57 26.97 -19.79
C ARG A 21 -10.98 26.80 -20.33
N LEU A 22 -11.85 26.20 -19.53
CA LEU A 22 -13.28 26.19 -19.79
C LEU A 22 -13.89 27.49 -19.22
N ILE A 23 -14.59 28.22 -20.08
CA ILE A 23 -15.18 29.52 -19.77
C ILE A 23 -16.69 29.45 -19.95
N GLU A 24 -17.40 30.04 -19.00
CA GLU A 24 -18.83 30.27 -19.04
C GLU A 24 -19.11 31.76 -19.24
N SER A 25 -19.99 32.08 -20.17
CA SER A 25 -20.47 33.45 -20.38
C SER A 25 -21.73 33.68 -19.55
N VAL A 26 -21.65 34.57 -18.57
CA VAL A 26 -22.75 34.88 -17.64
C VAL A 26 -23.27 36.28 -17.94
N ARG A 27 -24.59 36.46 -18.02
CA ARG A 27 -25.20 37.79 -18.13
C ARG A 27 -25.29 38.44 -16.76
N THR A 28 -24.73 39.64 -16.62
CA THR A 28 -24.84 40.46 -15.41
C THR A 28 -25.59 41.76 -15.73
N PRO A 29 -26.12 42.49 -14.71
CA PRO A 29 -26.76 43.78 -14.94
C PRO A 29 -25.87 44.81 -15.67
N ARG A 30 -24.55 44.63 -15.63
CA ARG A 30 -23.54 45.47 -16.31
C ARG A 30 -23.07 44.87 -17.64
N GLY A 31 -23.83 43.95 -18.22
CA GLY A 31 -23.50 43.27 -19.49
C GLY A 31 -22.92 41.86 -19.33
N PRO A 32 -22.55 41.21 -20.44
CA PRO A 32 -21.99 39.86 -20.44
C PRO A 32 -20.58 39.85 -19.81
N ARG A 33 -20.36 38.93 -18.87
CA ARG A 33 -19.06 38.67 -18.23
C ARG A 33 -18.64 37.22 -18.45
N GLN A 34 -17.34 36.97 -18.39
CA GLN A 34 -16.75 35.64 -18.54
C GLN A 34 -16.29 35.12 -17.18
N LYS A 35 -16.74 33.93 -16.82
CA LYS A 35 -16.32 33.21 -15.61
C LYS A 35 -15.50 31.98 -16.01
N VAL A 36 -14.33 31.81 -15.40
CA VAL A 36 -13.53 30.60 -15.58
C VAL A 36 -14.15 29.50 -14.73
N VAL A 37 -14.59 28.42 -15.38
CA VAL A 37 -15.16 27.25 -14.71
C VAL A 37 -14.04 26.40 -14.11
N ILE A 38 -13.11 25.97 -14.96
CA ILE A 38 -11.95 25.15 -14.59
C ILE A 38 -10.77 25.38 -15.54
N ASN A 39 -9.55 25.13 -15.04
CA ASN A 39 -8.34 25.09 -15.86
C ASN A 39 -8.13 23.66 -16.37
N LEU A 40 -8.05 23.49 -17.69
CA LEU A 40 -7.95 22.18 -18.35
C LEU A 40 -6.50 21.74 -18.57
N GLY A 41 -5.51 22.60 -18.29
CA GLY A 41 -4.10 22.33 -18.58
C GLY A 41 -3.80 22.36 -20.08
N GLN A 42 -2.83 21.57 -20.54
CA GLN A 42 -2.57 21.40 -21.97
C GLN A 42 -3.54 20.36 -22.52
N LEU A 43 -4.48 20.79 -23.36
CA LEU A 43 -5.49 19.94 -23.95
C LEU A 43 -4.93 19.37 -25.25
N ASP A 44 -4.63 18.07 -25.26
CA ASP A 44 -4.34 17.34 -26.48
C ASP A 44 -5.68 17.02 -27.17
N LEU A 45 -6.29 18.01 -27.82
CA LEU A 45 -7.50 17.85 -28.61
C LEU A 45 -7.52 18.92 -29.72
N PRO A 46 -7.81 18.57 -30.99
CA PRO A 46 -7.94 19.55 -32.07
C PRO A 46 -8.97 20.64 -31.74
N LYS A 47 -8.68 21.88 -32.14
CA LYS A 47 -9.49 23.07 -31.83
C LYS A 47 -10.95 22.96 -32.32
N GLU A 48 -11.16 22.22 -33.40
CA GLU A 48 -12.46 21.88 -33.98
C GLU A 48 -13.38 21.16 -32.98
N ASN A 49 -12.80 20.29 -32.15
CA ASN A 49 -13.52 19.45 -31.19
C ASN A 49 -13.73 20.14 -29.84
N TRP A 50 -13.19 21.35 -29.64
CA TRP A 50 -13.30 22.07 -28.37
C TRP A 50 -14.73 22.46 -28.03
N LYS A 51 -15.51 22.80 -29.07
CA LYS A 51 -16.92 23.18 -28.87
C LYS A 51 -17.76 21.97 -28.46
N GLU A 52 -17.52 20.83 -29.09
CA GLU A 52 -18.18 19.57 -28.75
C GLU A 52 -17.86 19.13 -27.32
N LEU A 53 -16.58 19.17 -26.91
CA LEU A 53 -16.18 18.90 -25.53
C LEU A 53 -16.85 19.86 -24.53
N ALA A 54 -16.85 21.17 -24.80
CA ALA A 54 -17.48 22.15 -23.92
C ALA A 54 -18.99 21.93 -23.76
N ASN A 55 -19.68 21.61 -24.86
CA ASN A 55 -21.11 21.30 -24.83
C ASN A 55 -21.36 20.01 -24.04
N ARG A 56 -20.54 18.97 -24.23
CA ARG A 56 -20.72 17.71 -23.51
C ARG A 56 -20.49 17.84 -22.01
N ILE A 57 -19.51 18.65 -21.59
CA ILE A 57 -19.31 18.98 -20.17
C ILE A 57 -20.55 19.69 -19.61
N GLU A 58 -21.11 20.64 -20.37
CA GLU A 58 -22.32 21.36 -19.98
C GLU A 58 -23.54 20.42 -19.86
N ASP A 59 -23.71 19.48 -20.79
CA ASP A 59 -24.75 18.46 -20.74
C ASP A 59 -24.63 17.57 -19.49
N LEU A 60 -23.41 17.10 -19.19
CA LEU A 60 -23.16 16.27 -18.01
C LEU A 60 -23.38 17.05 -16.70
N LEU A 61 -22.99 18.33 -16.64
CA LEU A 61 -23.26 19.20 -15.48
C LEU A 61 -24.76 19.46 -15.28
N ARG A 62 -25.55 19.44 -16.35
CA ARG A 62 -27.02 19.56 -16.32
C ARG A 62 -27.73 18.22 -16.07
N GLY A 63 -26.99 17.10 -16.01
CA GLY A 63 -27.54 15.77 -15.73
C GLY A 63 -27.93 14.95 -16.97
N TYR A 64 -27.66 15.44 -18.19
CA TYR A 64 -27.97 14.69 -19.41
C TYR A 64 -26.97 13.55 -19.65
N LYS A 65 -27.42 12.30 -19.44
CA LYS A 65 -26.58 11.11 -19.60
C LYS A 65 -26.23 10.78 -21.04
N SER A 66 -27.12 11.08 -21.98
CA SER A 66 -26.94 10.82 -23.40
C SER A 66 -26.83 12.13 -24.17
N SER A 67 -25.91 12.18 -25.12
CA SER A 67 -25.84 13.27 -26.10
C SER A 67 -26.84 13.03 -27.22
N THR A 68 -27.46 14.10 -27.72
CA THR A 68 -28.33 14.05 -28.91
C THR A 68 -27.54 13.90 -30.21
N VAL A 69 -26.22 14.15 -30.17
CA VAL A 69 -25.29 14.02 -31.29
C VAL A 69 -24.29 12.90 -30.98
N PRO A 70 -23.89 12.07 -31.96
CA PRO A 70 -22.83 11.08 -31.74
C PRO A 70 -21.52 11.76 -31.30
N ILE A 71 -21.01 11.36 -30.13
CA ILE A 71 -19.75 11.88 -29.57
C ILE A 71 -18.69 10.80 -29.61
N SER A 72 -17.46 11.18 -29.96
CA SER A 72 -16.33 10.24 -29.92
C SER A 72 -16.01 9.77 -28.49
N ALA A 73 -15.57 8.52 -28.33
CA ALA A 73 -15.21 7.96 -27.02
C ALA A 73 -14.13 8.80 -26.28
N ARG A 74 -13.22 9.44 -27.04
CA ARG A 74 -12.20 10.34 -26.50
C ARG A 74 -12.83 11.59 -25.86
N ILE A 75 -13.78 12.24 -26.54
CA ILE A 75 -14.47 13.43 -26.04
C ILE A 75 -15.35 13.06 -24.84
N GLU A 76 -16.06 11.94 -24.89
CA GLU A 76 -16.89 11.46 -23.75
C GLU A 76 -16.03 11.24 -22.50
N THR A 77 -14.87 10.60 -22.65
CA THR A 77 -13.92 10.36 -21.55
C THR A 77 -13.42 11.68 -20.95
N LEU A 78 -12.98 12.62 -21.79
CA LEU A 78 -12.52 13.93 -21.34
C LEU A 78 -13.64 14.74 -20.67
N ALA A 79 -14.86 14.69 -21.24
CA ALA A 79 -16.00 15.40 -20.69
C ALA A 79 -16.36 14.90 -19.30
N ARG A 80 -16.38 13.57 -19.10
CA ARG A 80 -16.62 12.96 -17.79
C ARG A 80 -15.53 13.32 -16.78
N HIS A 81 -14.27 13.25 -17.19
CA HIS A 81 -13.13 13.61 -16.35
C HIS A 81 -13.22 15.06 -15.85
N TYR A 82 -13.42 16.02 -16.75
CA TYR A 82 -13.52 17.44 -16.37
C TYR A 82 -14.80 17.74 -15.60
N THR A 83 -15.93 17.10 -15.93
CA THR A 83 -17.17 17.24 -15.16
C THR A 83 -16.95 16.81 -13.70
N LYS A 84 -16.28 15.67 -13.48
CA LYS A 84 -15.95 15.17 -12.13
C LYS A 84 -15.10 16.18 -11.36
N GLN A 85 -14.07 16.76 -12.00
CA GLN A 85 -13.24 17.79 -11.36
C GLN A 85 -14.03 19.07 -11.02
N ILE A 86 -14.92 19.52 -11.90
CA ILE A 86 -15.78 20.69 -11.67
C ILE A 86 -16.71 20.44 -10.46
N LEU A 87 -17.34 19.27 -10.39
CA LEU A 87 -18.20 18.90 -9.28
C LEU A 87 -17.43 18.79 -7.95
N ARG A 88 -16.21 18.23 -7.98
CA ARG A 88 -15.31 18.21 -6.79
C ARG A 88 -15.01 19.61 -6.29
N LYS A 89 -14.62 20.52 -7.19
CA LYS A 89 -14.34 21.94 -6.86
C LYS A 89 -15.57 22.66 -6.28
N GLN A 90 -16.75 22.45 -6.87
CA GLN A 90 -17.98 23.05 -6.35
C GLN A 90 -18.37 22.51 -4.97
N ARG A 91 -18.12 21.22 -4.70
CA ARG A 91 -18.36 20.61 -3.38
C ARG A 91 -17.42 21.17 -2.33
N SER A 92 -16.13 21.36 -2.62
CA SER A 92 -15.20 21.97 -1.67
C SER A 92 -15.56 23.42 -1.35
N GLU A 93 -15.89 24.22 -2.37
CA GLU A 93 -16.32 25.62 -2.20
C GLU A 93 -17.64 25.72 -1.39
N LYS A 94 -18.59 24.78 -1.57
CA LYS A 94 -19.82 24.72 -0.77
C LYS A 94 -19.59 24.21 0.66
N LYS A 95 -18.62 23.32 0.88
CA LYS A 95 -18.29 22.78 2.21
C LYS A 95 -17.74 23.88 3.12
N GLU A 96 -16.93 24.81 2.61
CA GLU A 96 -16.41 25.95 3.38
C GLU A 96 -17.51 26.94 3.80
N ALA A 97 -18.54 27.15 2.96
CA ALA A 97 -19.65 28.05 3.27
C ALA A 97 -20.64 27.47 4.31
N HIS A 98 -20.85 26.15 4.31
CA HIS A 98 -21.85 25.50 5.19
C HIS A 98 -21.38 25.23 6.63
N VAL A 99 -20.12 25.47 6.98
CA VAL A 99 -19.63 25.30 8.37
C VAL A 99 -20.21 26.36 9.33
N LEU A 100 -20.82 27.44 8.81
CA LEU A 100 -21.28 28.58 9.62
C LEU A 100 -22.78 28.63 9.92
N GLU A 101 -23.63 27.80 9.31
CA GLU A 101 -25.08 27.86 9.53
C GLU A 101 -25.66 26.47 9.81
N ASN A 102 -26.05 26.28 11.07
CA ASN A 102 -26.65 25.06 11.59
C ASN A 102 -28.19 25.11 11.47
N GLU A 103 -28.70 25.41 10.27
CA GLU A 103 -30.13 25.31 9.96
C GLU A 103 -30.41 24.04 9.14
N GLN A 104 -31.47 23.34 9.49
CA GLN A 104 -31.90 22.13 8.78
C GLN A 104 -32.49 22.52 7.41
N ASP A 105 -31.69 22.43 6.35
CA ASP A 105 -32.11 22.68 4.95
C ASP A 105 -32.86 21.47 4.38
N PHE A 106 -34.19 21.43 4.57
CA PHE A 106 -35.05 20.43 3.93
C PHE A 106 -35.28 20.78 2.46
N ARG A 107 -34.84 19.89 1.55
CA ARG A 107 -35.07 20.00 0.10
C ARG A 107 -35.91 18.84 -0.40
N ASN A 108 -36.91 19.16 -1.22
CA ASN A 108 -37.66 18.15 -1.97
C ASN A 108 -36.76 17.61 -3.09
N VAL A 109 -36.41 16.32 -3.01
CA VAL A 109 -35.64 15.60 -4.01
C VAL A 109 -36.56 14.62 -4.74
N ASP A 110 -36.63 14.70 -6.06
CA ASP A 110 -37.32 13.68 -6.86
C ASP A 110 -36.47 12.42 -6.89
N ILE A 111 -36.89 11.41 -6.11
CA ILE A 111 -36.21 10.12 -5.98
C ILE A 111 -36.08 9.42 -7.34
N ASN A 112 -37.02 9.64 -8.27
CA ASN A 112 -36.98 9.03 -9.60
C ASN A 112 -35.96 9.72 -10.52
N ALA A 113 -35.57 10.95 -10.21
CA ALA A 113 -34.51 11.69 -10.90
C ALA A 113 -33.12 11.46 -10.25
N VAL A 114 -33.06 10.88 -9.04
CA VAL A 114 -31.79 10.51 -8.41
C VAL A 114 -31.15 9.39 -9.22
N SER A 115 -29.91 9.62 -9.63
CA SER A 115 -29.12 8.57 -10.24
C SER A 115 -27.72 8.56 -9.66
N SER A 116 -27.24 7.37 -9.32
CA SER A 116 -25.88 7.18 -8.82
C SER A 116 -24.91 7.06 -10.01
N SER A 117 -23.73 7.65 -9.87
CA SER A 117 -22.60 7.45 -10.76
C SER A 117 -21.45 6.84 -9.97
N ASP A 118 -20.74 5.90 -10.58
CA ASP A 118 -19.50 5.25 -10.10
C ASP A 118 -19.44 5.08 -8.57
N GLY A 119 -20.20 4.09 -8.07
CA GLY A 119 -20.13 3.71 -6.67
C GLY A 119 -18.73 3.18 -6.33
N LYS A 120 -18.02 3.92 -5.48
CA LYS A 120 -16.70 3.55 -4.97
C LYS A 120 -16.77 3.18 -3.48
N SER A 121 -15.95 2.23 -3.05
CA SER A 121 -15.75 1.88 -1.65
C SER A 121 -14.96 2.96 -0.92
N ILE A 122 -15.29 3.16 0.36
CA ILE A 122 -14.60 4.11 1.24
C ILE A 122 -14.32 3.55 2.64
N GLY A 123 -15.07 2.54 3.10
CA GLY A 123 -15.03 2.08 4.49
C GLY A 123 -13.67 1.54 4.91
N SER A 124 -13.22 0.46 4.26
CA SER A 124 -11.94 -0.17 4.57
C SER A 124 -10.76 0.74 4.24
N GLU A 125 -10.86 1.55 3.19
CA GLU A 125 -9.82 2.52 2.82
C GLU A 125 -9.69 3.64 3.83
N HIS A 126 -10.80 4.12 4.39
CA HIS A 126 -10.80 5.09 5.47
C HIS A 126 -10.14 4.50 6.71
N ALA A 127 -10.52 3.28 7.11
CA ALA A 127 -9.90 2.61 8.27
C ALA A 127 -8.38 2.45 8.08
N GLY A 128 -7.92 2.03 6.90
CA GLY A 128 -6.49 1.93 6.58
C GLY A 128 -5.78 3.28 6.60
N LEU A 129 -6.40 4.33 6.05
CA LEU A 129 -5.85 5.68 6.06
C LEU A 129 -5.73 6.25 7.47
N GLU A 130 -6.75 6.10 8.31
CA GLU A 130 -6.71 6.58 9.70
C GLU A 130 -5.67 5.81 10.53
N ALA A 131 -5.51 4.50 10.31
CA ALA A 131 -4.42 3.73 10.92
C ALA A 131 -3.04 4.27 10.50
N MET A 132 -2.85 4.58 9.21
CA MET A 132 -1.61 5.20 8.73
C MET A 132 -1.35 6.58 9.35
N LYS A 133 -2.40 7.41 9.50
CA LYS A 133 -2.29 8.71 10.16
C LYS A 133 -1.91 8.56 11.63
N ALA A 134 -2.55 7.65 12.37
CA ALA A 134 -2.25 7.40 13.77
C ALA A 134 -0.81 6.90 13.99
N LEU A 135 -0.30 6.11 13.03
CA LEU A 135 1.09 5.68 13.00
C LEU A 135 2.07 6.81 12.63
N GLY A 136 1.61 7.94 12.09
CA GLY A 136 2.46 9.09 11.76
C GLY A 136 3.19 8.99 10.42
N PHE A 137 2.67 8.19 9.47
CA PHE A 137 3.32 8.01 8.17
C PHE A 137 3.54 9.31 7.39
N PHE A 138 2.60 10.26 7.45
CA PHE A 138 2.71 11.51 6.69
C PHE A 138 3.85 12.41 7.19
N ASP A 139 4.09 12.42 8.50
CA ASP A 139 5.23 13.14 9.07
C ASP A 139 6.55 12.44 8.71
N LEU A 140 6.57 11.10 8.74
CA LEU A 140 7.72 10.32 8.27
C LEU A 140 8.02 10.61 6.80
N PHE A 141 7.02 10.56 5.92
CA PHE A 141 7.21 10.83 4.49
C PHE A 141 7.74 12.25 4.24
N ARG A 142 7.23 13.25 4.97
CA ARG A 142 7.76 14.62 4.91
C ARG A 142 9.24 14.68 5.33
N GLN A 143 9.61 13.99 6.42
CA GLN A 143 11.01 13.92 6.88
C GLN A 143 11.93 13.20 5.88
N LEU A 144 11.42 12.21 5.16
CA LEU A 144 12.14 11.50 4.10
C LEU A 144 12.20 12.29 2.78
N GLY A 145 11.55 13.45 2.71
CA GLY A 145 11.56 14.34 1.55
C GLY A 145 10.59 13.92 0.43
N PHE A 146 9.55 13.15 0.75
CA PHE A 146 8.54 12.77 -0.22
C PHE A 146 7.71 14.00 -0.58
N THR A 147 7.40 14.15 -1.86
CA THR A 147 6.38 15.09 -2.33
C THR A 147 4.98 14.65 -1.89
N ASP A 148 3.99 15.54 -2.01
CA ASP A 148 2.59 15.21 -1.72
C ASP A 148 2.10 14.08 -2.64
N ASP A 149 2.48 14.12 -3.92
CA ASP A 149 2.12 13.08 -4.89
C ASP A 149 2.76 11.73 -4.54
N GLU A 150 4.04 11.70 -4.16
CA GLU A 150 4.72 10.48 -3.72
C GLU A 150 4.13 9.93 -2.41
N SER A 151 3.74 10.80 -1.48
CA SER A 151 3.08 10.41 -0.23
C SER A 151 1.69 9.83 -0.48
N ASN A 152 0.95 10.41 -1.42
CA ASN A 152 -0.36 9.91 -1.85
C ASN A 152 -0.24 8.56 -2.56
N LEU A 153 0.75 8.38 -3.43
CA LEU A 153 1.03 7.08 -4.07
C LEU A 153 1.46 6.02 -3.04
N ALA A 154 2.32 6.37 -2.09
CA ALA A 154 2.73 5.45 -1.02
C ALA A 154 1.53 5.02 -0.17
N THR A 155 0.64 5.97 0.14
CA THR A 155 -0.62 5.68 0.84
C THR A 155 -1.50 4.74 0.03
N LEU A 156 -1.64 4.96 -1.28
CA LEU A 156 -2.37 4.04 -2.16
C LEU A 156 -1.75 2.64 -2.16
N GLN A 157 -0.42 2.52 -2.18
CA GLN A 157 0.24 1.21 -2.14
C GLN A 157 0.03 0.49 -0.81
N ILE A 158 0.16 1.20 0.30
CA ILE A 158 0.03 0.60 1.65
C ILE A 158 -1.43 0.23 1.94
N VAL A 159 -2.36 1.18 1.82
CA VAL A 159 -3.79 0.94 2.06
C VAL A 159 -4.36 -0.04 1.03
N GLY A 160 -3.95 0.09 -0.23
CA GLY A 160 -4.38 -0.81 -1.29
C GLY A 160 -3.95 -2.26 -1.05
N ARG A 161 -2.71 -2.50 -0.57
CA ARG A 161 -2.25 -3.85 -0.21
C ARG A 161 -2.99 -4.42 1.01
N LEU A 162 -3.39 -3.56 1.95
CA LEU A 162 -4.18 -3.97 3.12
C LEU A 162 -5.63 -4.34 2.74
N VAL A 163 -6.27 -3.55 1.88
CA VAL A 163 -7.70 -3.68 1.59
C VAL A 163 -7.98 -4.60 0.39
N HIS A 164 -7.16 -4.51 -0.65
CA HIS A 164 -7.34 -5.22 -1.91
C HIS A 164 -5.99 -5.78 -2.42
N PRO A 165 -5.45 -6.82 -1.76
CA PRO A 165 -4.14 -7.37 -2.10
C PRO A 165 -4.09 -7.87 -3.55
N GLY A 166 -3.19 -7.32 -4.34
CA GLY A 166 -3.03 -7.65 -5.76
C GLY A 166 -1.79 -7.01 -6.37
N SER A 167 -1.54 -7.25 -7.65
CA SER A 167 -0.44 -6.61 -8.39
C SER A 167 -0.60 -5.09 -8.49
N GLU A 168 0.45 -4.34 -8.82
CA GLU A 168 0.39 -2.89 -9.08
C GLU A 168 -0.58 -2.56 -10.23
N ARG A 169 -0.68 -3.46 -11.22
CA ARG A 169 -1.68 -3.34 -12.29
C ARG A 169 -3.11 -3.41 -11.74
N GLU A 170 -3.36 -4.33 -10.82
CA GLU A 170 -4.66 -4.49 -10.18
C GLU A 170 -4.96 -3.35 -9.22
N LEU A 171 -3.97 -2.92 -8.42
CA LEU A 171 -4.08 -1.74 -7.57
C LEU A 171 -4.45 -0.48 -8.36
N ARG A 172 -3.85 -0.29 -9.54
CA ARG A 172 -4.19 0.82 -10.44
C ARG A 172 -5.64 0.74 -10.91
N ARG A 173 -6.14 -0.44 -11.27
CA ARG A 173 -7.54 -0.65 -11.66
C ARG A 173 -8.47 -0.33 -10.47
N TYR A 174 -8.18 -0.91 -9.31
CA TYR A 174 -8.90 -0.70 -8.06
C TYR A 174 -8.98 0.78 -7.68
N ALA A 175 -7.87 1.52 -7.71
CA ALA A 175 -7.83 2.96 -7.41
C ALA A 175 -8.74 3.79 -8.34
N LYS A 176 -8.82 3.40 -9.62
CA LYS A 176 -9.60 4.14 -10.63
C LYS A 176 -11.10 3.84 -10.53
N GLU A 177 -11.43 2.56 -10.43
CA GLU A 177 -12.79 2.06 -10.66
C GLU A 177 -13.55 1.79 -9.37
N GLN A 178 -12.85 1.41 -8.29
CA GLN A 178 -13.50 0.81 -7.12
C GLN A 178 -13.24 1.58 -5.83
N SER A 179 -12.07 2.19 -5.65
CA SER A 179 -11.72 2.86 -4.40
C SER A 179 -11.95 4.37 -4.45
N ALA A 180 -12.50 4.94 -3.36
CA ALA A 180 -12.62 6.38 -3.12
C ALA A 180 -11.46 6.97 -2.30
N LEU A 181 -10.34 6.24 -2.16
CA LEU A 181 -9.17 6.72 -1.43
C LEU A 181 -8.62 8.06 -1.98
N ASP A 182 -8.79 8.32 -3.28
CA ASP A 182 -8.44 9.61 -3.89
C ASP A 182 -9.25 10.78 -3.30
N GLU A 183 -10.52 10.54 -2.96
CA GLU A 183 -11.40 11.54 -2.34
C GLU A 183 -11.03 11.81 -0.89
N LEU A 184 -10.62 10.76 -0.15
CA LEU A 184 -10.14 10.89 1.22
C LEU A 184 -8.83 11.68 1.30
N LEU A 185 -7.96 11.54 0.30
CA LEU A 185 -6.66 12.22 0.21
C LEU A 185 -6.74 13.58 -0.49
N GLY A 186 -7.87 13.93 -1.10
CA GLY A 186 -8.00 15.16 -1.89
C GLY A 186 -7.13 15.17 -3.15
N THR A 187 -6.85 14.00 -3.73
CA THR A 187 -6.01 13.81 -4.91
C THR A 187 -6.80 13.20 -6.09
N ASP A 188 -6.14 12.95 -7.22
CA ASP A 188 -6.74 12.31 -8.39
C ASP A 188 -5.91 11.12 -8.87
N PHE A 189 -6.42 9.91 -8.61
CA PHE A 189 -5.80 8.67 -9.06
C PHE A 189 -6.23 8.22 -10.47
N SER A 190 -7.09 8.99 -11.16
CA SER A 190 -7.55 8.64 -12.51
C SER A 190 -6.42 8.63 -13.54
N SER A 191 -5.38 9.44 -13.34
CA SER A 191 -4.24 9.63 -14.25
C SER A 191 -2.98 8.82 -13.87
N ILE A 192 -3.04 7.92 -12.88
CA ILE A 192 -1.88 7.12 -12.47
C ILE A 192 -1.29 6.38 -13.69
N GLY A 193 -0.02 6.69 -13.99
CA GLY A 193 0.80 5.99 -14.97
C GLY A 193 1.27 4.64 -14.44
N HIS A 194 1.55 3.70 -15.33
CA HIS A 194 1.96 2.34 -14.93
C HIS A 194 3.24 2.34 -14.08
N ASN A 195 4.22 3.16 -14.45
CA ASN A 195 5.53 3.20 -13.79
C ASN A 195 5.54 3.97 -12.48
N MET A 196 4.53 4.81 -12.20
CA MET A 196 4.50 5.62 -10.98
C MET A 196 4.47 4.76 -9.72
N LEU A 197 3.71 3.65 -9.75
CA LEU A 197 3.65 2.71 -8.62
C LEU A 197 4.98 1.98 -8.42
N TYR A 198 5.66 1.57 -9.50
CA TYR A 198 6.97 0.91 -9.39
C TYR A 198 8.05 1.86 -8.86
N HIS A 199 8.11 3.10 -9.36
CA HIS A 199 9.05 4.10 -8.84
C HIS A 199 8.78 4.45 -7.38
N ASN A 200 7.51 4.49 -6.96
CA ASN A 200 7.18 4.72 -5.56
C ASN A 200 7.53 3.51 -4.66
N SER A 201 7.38 2.27 -5.16
CA SER A 201 7.92 1.08 -4.48
C SER A 201 9.43 1.17 -4.28
N ASP A 202 10.18 1.58 -5.31
CA ASP A 202 11.63 1.77 -5.22
C ASP A 202 12.00 2.86 -4.22
N LEU A 203 11.21 3.94 -4.18
CA LEU A 203 11.39 5.03 -3.22
C LEU A 203 11.15 4.55 -1.77
N LEU A 204 10.06 3.81 -1.52
CA LEU A 204 9.80 3.19 -0.22
C LEU A 204 10.93 2.23 0.17
N PHE A 205 11.39 1.40 -0.77
CA PHE A 205 12.45 0.43 -0.54
C PHE A 205 13.80 1.10 -0.24
N LYS A 206 14.11 2.23 -0.90
CA LYS A 206 15.30 3.04 -0.61
C LYS A 206 15.35 3.51 0.85
N HIS A 207 14.19 3.78 1.45
CA HIS A 207 14.07 4.22 2.84
C HIS A 207 13.65 3.10 3.81
N LYS A 208 13.70 1.83 3.38
CA LYS A 208 13.22 0.67 4.14
C LYS A 208 13.68 0.66 5.59
N GLU A 209 14.98 0.78 5.85
CA GLU A 209 15.52 0.68 7.21
C GLU A 209 14.99 1.78 8.13
N THR A 210 14.88 3.02 7.62
CA THR A 210 14.30 4.13 8.37
C THR A 210 12.81 3.92 8.65
N ILE A 211 12.07 3.41 7.65
CA ILE A 211 10.63 3.13 7.79
C ILE A 211 10.39 2.00 8.80
N GLU A 212 11.13 0.89 8.71
CA GLU A 212 11.02 -0.23 9.65
C GLU A 212 11.33 0.21 11.07
N ARG A 213 12.41 0.96 11.28
CA ARG A 213 12.77 1.50 12.60
C ARG A 213 11.70 2.43 13.16
N PHE A 214 11.17 3.32 12.33
CA PHE A 214 10.07 4.22 12.72
C PHE A 214 8.85 3.41 13.17
N LEU A 215 8.42 2.43 12.39
CA LEU A 215 7.25 1.61 12.70
C LEU A 215 7.47 0.73 13.93
N ARG A 216 8.67 0.19 14.11
CA ARG A 216 9.06 -0.52 15.33
C ARG A 216 8.87 0.36 16.57
N MET A 217 9.42 1.57 16.55
CA MET A 217 9.32 2.51 17.67
C MET A 217 7.88 2.91 17.93
N ARG A 218 7.15 3.26 16.87
CA ARG A 218 5.76 3.69 16.96
C ARG A 218 4.83 2.60 17.46
N SER A 219 4.97 1.38 16.95
CA SER A 219 4.16 0.23 17.41
C SER A 219 4.44 -0.08 18.88
N ARG A 220 5.70 -0.03 19.31
CA ARG A 220 6.06 -0.22 20.72
C ARG A 220 5.39 0.82 21.63
N GLU A 221 5.41 2.08 21.25
CA GLU A 221 4.77 3.16 22.01
C GLU A 221 3.25 3.00 22.04
N LEU A 222 2.61 2.80 20.88
CA LEU A 222 1.16 2.75 20.77
C LEU A 222 0.54 1.53 21.48
N PHE A 223 1.22 0.39 21.44
CA PHE A 223 0.70 -0.86 21.99
C PHE A 223 1.41 -1.29 23.28
N SER A 224 2.32 -0.46 23.82
CA SER A 224 3.10 -0.76 25.02
C SER A 224 3.77 -2.14 24.94
N LEU A 225 4.39 -2.44 23.80
CA LEU A 225 4.96 -3.76 23.52
C LEU A 225 6.18 -4.01 24.40
N GLY A 226 6.20 -5.17 25.07
CA GLY A 226 7.31 -5.56 25.92
C GLY A 226 8.54 -5.99 25.12
N GLU A 227 8.33 -6.44 23.87
CA GLU A 227 9.36 -7.00 22.98
C GLU A 227 10.22 -8.03 23.72
N THR A 228 9.61 -8.86 24.57
CA THR A 228 10.32 -9.81 25.45
C THR A 228 10.68 -11.10 24.74
N ILE A 229 9.95 -11.41 23.67
CA ILE A 229 10.25 -12.53 22.78
C ILE A 229 10.38 -11.95 21.39
N VAL A 230 11.46 -12.31 20.72
CA VAL A 230 11.67 -11.96 19.32
C VAL A 230 11.82 -13.26 18.55
N LEU A 231 10.96 -13.42 17.53
CA LEU A 231 10.86 -14.60 16.69
C LEU A 231 11.45 -14.30 15.32
N TYR A 232 12.37 -15.15 14.87
CA TYR A 232 12.79 -15.17 13.46
C TYR A 232 11.93 -16.13 12.68
N ASP A 233 11.16 -15.65 11.71
CA ASP A 233 10.48 -16.49 10.72
C ASP A 233 11.25 -16.45 9.40
N LEU A 234 11.65 -17.62 8.91
CA LEU A 234 12.39 -17.79 7.67
C LEU A 234 11.54 -18.59 6.68
N THR A 235 11.18 -17.94 5.57
CA THR A 235 10.31 -18.53 4.55
C THR A 235 10.84 -18.27 3.15
N ASN A 236 10.60 -19.19 2.23
CA ASN A 236 11.03 -19.08 0.84
C ASN A 236 9.84 -18.69 -0.06
N THR A 237 10.07 -17.74 -0.97
CA THR A 237 9.14 -17.39 -2.04
C THR A 237 9.82 -17.55 -3.41
N TYR A 238 9.04 -17.65 -4.49
CA TYR A 238 9.53 -17.94 -5.83
C TYR A 238 9.07 -16.91 -6.86
N PHE A 239 9.86 -16.74 -7.92
CA PHE A 239 9.48 -15.91 -9.06
C PHE A 239 8.77 -16.74 -10.12
N SER A 240 7.73 -16.15 -10.72
CA SER A 240 7.07 -16.70 -11.91
C SER A 240 7.85 -16.44 -13.21
N GLY A 241 8.87 -15.58 -13.19
CA GLY A 241 9.76 -15.30 -14.32
C GLY A 241 11.15 -15.93 -14.15
N SER A 242 12.08 -15.61 -15.05
CA SER A 242 13.47 -16.10 -14.95
C SER A 242 14.28 -15.43 -13.84
N ALA A 243 13.91 -14.19 -13.45
CA ALA A 243 14.64 -13.36 -12.48
C ALA A 243 16.16 -13.28 -12.76
N ALA A 244 16.56 -13.36 -14.03
CA ALA A 244 17.97 -13.54 -14.43
C ALA A 244 18.89 -12.42 -13.93
N GLU A 245 18.37 -11.20 -13.77
CA GLU A 245 19.13 -10.03 -13.31
C GLU A 245 19.20 -9.91 -11.78
N TYR A 246 18.36 -10.65 -11.04
CA TYR A 246 18.35 -10.59 -9.58
C TYR A 246 19.27 -11.67 -9.01
N LYS A 247 20.49 -11.28 -8.61
CA LYS A 247 21.55 -12.21 -8.19
C LYS A 247 21.16 -13.14 -7.04
N LYS A 248 20.31 -12.67 -6.12
CA LYS A 248 19.80 -13.45 -4.98
C LYS A 248 18.76 -14.51 -5.38
N ALA A 249 18.19 -14.41 -6.59
CA ALA A 249 17.25 -15.38 -7.13
C ALA A 249 17.99 -16.68 -7.48
N LYS A 250 17.90 -17.69 -6.62
CA LYS A 250 18.59 -18.98 -6.79
C LYS A 250 17.60 -20.13 -6.77
N ARG A 251 17.85 -21.17 -7.56
CA ARG A 251 17.04 -22.40 -7.48
C ARG A 251 17.39 -23.14 -6.20
N GLY A 252 16.39 -23.72 -5.56
CA GLY A 252 16.54 -24.46 -4.31
C GLY A 252 15.32 -25.29 -3.98
N ARG A 253 15.30 -25.90 -2.80
CA ARG A 253 14.11 -26.58 -2.28
C ARG A 253 13.09 -25.54 -1.83
N SER A 254 11.91 -25.52 -2.47
CA SER A 254 10.78 -24.68 -2.07
C SER A 254 9.66 -25.52 -1.46
N LYS A 255 8.90 -24.93 -0.52
CA LYS A 255 7.73 -25.56 0.12
C LYS A 255 6.70 -26.04 -0.91
N GLN A 256 6.56 -25.30 -2.02
CA GLN A 256 5.64 -25.62 -3.10
C GLN A 256 6.19 -26.59 -4.15
N LYS A 257 7.36 -27.21 -3.90
CA LYS A 257 8.03 -28.15 -4.82
C LYS A 257 8.30 -27.56 -6.21
N ARG A 258 8.49 -26.24 -6.30
CA ARG A 258 8.85 -25.49 -7.51
C ARG A 258 10.36 -25.39 -7.68
N SER A 259 11.03 -26.51 -7.91
CA SER A 259 12.47 -26.54 -8.22
C SER A 259 12.80 -25.95 -9.59
N ASP A 260 11.78 -25.80 -10.45
CA ASP A 260 11.85 -25.15 -11.76
C ASP A 260 12.04 -23.62 -11.67
N ARG A 261 11.73 -23.02 -10.51
CA ARG A 261 11.69 -21.56 -10.32
C ARG A 261 12.82 -21.06 -9.43
N PRO A 262 13.38 -19.88 -9.73
CA PRO A 262 14.31 -19.25 -8.82
C PRO A 262 13.54 -18.72 -7.60
N LEU A 263 14.19 -18.81 -6.44
CA LEU A 263 13.66 -18.52 -5.12
C LEU A 263 14.43 -17.37 -4.48
N VAL A 264 13.83 -16.77 -3.47
CA VAL A 264 14.48 -15.93 -2.46
C VAL A 264 13.97 -16.33 -1.08
N THR A 265 14.82 -16.14 -0.08
CA THR A 265 14.46 -16.37 1.32
C THR A 265 14.12 -15.03 1.97
N LEU A 266 12.94 -14.93 2.56
CA LEU A 266 12.51 -13.81 3.38
C LEU A 266 12.69 -14.19 4.85
N GLY A 267 13.52 -13.41 5.54
CA GLY A 267 13.59 -13.43 7.01
C GLY A 267 12.77 -12.28 7.58
N VAL A 268 11.93 -12.57 8.55
CA VAL A 268 11.12 -11.59 9.27
C VAL A 268 11.40 -11.72 10.76
N VAL A 269 11.56 -10.58 11.43
CA VAL A 269 11.68 -10.50 12.88
C VAL A 269 10.36 -10.02 13.44
N LEU A 270 9.79 -10.79 14.35
CA LEU A 270 8.49 -10.53 14.97
C LEU A 270 8.66 -10.42 16.49
N ASP A 271 7.79 -9.66 17.16
CA ASP A 271 7.66 -9.76 18.62
C ASP A 271 6.62 -10.79 19.08
N GLU A 272 6.40 -10.88 20.40
CA GLU A 272 5.41 -11.77 21.01
C GLU A 272 3.95 -11.52 20.57
N ARG A 273 3.66 -10.36 19.97
CA ARG A 273 2.35 -9.99 19.44
C ARG A 273 2.25 -10.13 17.92
N GLY A 274 3.34 -10.52 17.25
CA GLY A 274 3.39 -10.68 15.80
C GLY A 274 3.66 -9.36 15.03
N PHE A 275 4.10 -8.30 15.69
CA PHE A 275 4.52 -7.08 14.98
C PHE A 275 5.89 -7.26 14.35
N ILE A 276 5.99 -6.92 13.07
CA ILE A 276 7.25 -6.94 12.32
C ILE A 276 8.18 -5.84 12.83
N LYS A 277 9.39 -6.23 13.21
CA LYS A 277 10.48 -5.34 13.66
C LYS A 277 11.45 -5.02 12.55
N CYS A 278 11.78 -6.00 11.72
CA CYS A 278 12.52 -5.81 10.49
C CYS A 278 12.32 -7.01 9.55
N SER A 279 12.60 -6.80 8.27
CA SER A 279 12.60 -7.85 7.27
C SER A 279 13.90 -7.87 6.48
N ARG A 280 14.28 -9.02 5.90
CA ARG A 280 15.47 -9.11 5.04
C ARG A 280 15.31 -10.17 3.97
N ILE A 281 15.84 -9.87 2.78
CA ILE A 281 15.84 -10.79 1.65
C ILE A 281 17.24 -11.39 1.49
N PHE A 282 17.28 -12.71 1.46
CA PHE A 282 18.47 -13.53 1.29
C PHE A 282 18.37 -14.39 0.04
N ASP A 283 19.48 -15.04 -0.28
CA ASP A 283 19.60 -15.89 -1.46
C ASP A 283 18.68 -17.12 -1.33
N GLY A 284 18.00 -17.49 -2.42
CA GLY A 284 16.98 -18.55 -2.39
C GLY A 284 17.47 -19.97 -2.05
N ASN A 285 18.78 -20.18 -2.01
CA ASN A 285 19.42 -21.43 -1.61
C ASN A 285 19.79 -21.46 -0.12
N ALA A 286 19.18 -20.62 0.72
CA ALA A 286 19.46 -20.54 2.16
C ALA A 286 19.10 -21.80 3.00
N GLY A 287 18.90 -22.95 2.36
CA GLY A 287 18.75 -24.25 3.01
C GLY A 287 20.08 -24.94 3.32
N GLU A 288 21.22 -24.31 3.01
CA GLU A 288 22.55 -24.81 3.38
C GLU A 288 22.91 -24.35 4.82
N PRO A 289 23.41 -25.24 5.70
CA PRO A 289 23.60 -24.93 7.12
C PRO A 289 24.39 -23.67 7.45
N LEU A 290 25.42 -23.38 6.65
CA LEU A 290 26.24 -22.17 6.80
C LEU A 290 25.43 -20.88 6.61
N THR A 291 24.41 -20.88 5.76
CA THR A 291 23.64 -19.67 5.46
C THR A 291 22.66 -19.27 6.56
N LEU A 292 22.13 -20.23 7.33
CA LEU A 292 21.13 -19.94 8.36
C LEU A 292 21.67 -19.06 9.48
N VAL A 293 22.81 -19.47 10.06
CA VAL A 293 23.46 -18.71 11.15
C VAL A 293 23.92 -17.36 10.65
N ASP A 294 24.48 -17.29 9.44
CA ASP A 294 24.88 -16.02 8.84
C ASP A 294 23.69 -15.08 8.68
N MET A 295 22.53 -15.59 8.24
CA MET A 295 21.30 -14.79 8.16
C MET A 295 20.84 -14.31 9.53
N ILE A 296 20.82 -15.19 10.54
CA ILE A 296 20.41 -14.85 11.91
C ILE A 296 21.34 -13.78 12.49
N ASN A 297 22.65 -13.98 12.37
CA ASN A 297 23.67 -13.07 12.86
C ASN A 297 23.63 -11.74 12.12
N ASP A 298 23.39 -11.74 10.81
CA ASP A 298 23.27 -10.52 10.00
C ASP A 298 22.05 -9.70 10.43
N ILE A 299 20.89 -10.33 10.62
CA ILE A 299 19.72 -9.63 11.14
C ILE A 299 19.97 -9.16 12.58
N HIS A 300 20.44 -10.04 13.46
CA HIS A 300 20.69 -9.70 14.86
C HIS A 300 21.69 -8.55 14.99
N SER A 301 22.82 -8.59 14.27
CA SER A 301 23.83 -7.54 14.28
C SER A 301 23.31 -6.20 13.74
N GLN A 302 22.38 -6.23 12.79
CA GLN A 302 21.74 -5.02 12.29
C GLN A 302 20.85 -4.42 13.37
N VAL A 303 19.91 -5.19 13.92
CA VAL A 303 18.95 -4.65 14.90
C VAL A 303 19.64 -4.27 16.22
N SER A 304 20.68 -4.99 16.61
CA SER A 304 21.49 -4.65 17.79
C SER A 304 22.30 -3.35 17.63
N ARG A 305 22.58 -2.92 16.39
CA ARG A 305 23.22 -1.62 16.11
C ARG A 305 22.23 -0.47 16.03
N GLU A 306 20.93 -0.76 15.93
CA GLU A 306 19.91 0.28 15.91
C GLU A 306 19.73 0.90 17.30
N THR A 307 19.29 2.16 17.33
CA THR A 307 18.99 2.86 18.57
C THR A 307 17.47 3.11 18.65
N PRO A 308 16.80 2.61 19.70
CA PRO A 308 17.29 1.68 20.72
C PRO A 308 17.49 0.26 20.16
N PRO A 309 18.38 -0.57 20.74
CA PRO A 309 18.52 -1.96 20.34
C PRO A 309 17.25 -2.77 20.66
N LEU A 310 17.18 -4.02 20.22
CA LEU A 310 16.18 -4.97 20.74
C LEU A 310 16.38 -5.16 22.25
N LEU A 311 15.27 -5.33 22.96
CA LEU A 311 15.30 -5.59 24.41
C LEU A 311 15.82 -6.99 24.74
N VAL A 312 15.85 -7.90 23.75
CA VAL A 312 16.30 -9.28 23.90
C VAL A 312 17.68 -9.44 23.27
N ALA A 313 18.65 -9.86 24.10
CA ALA A 313 20.02 -10.13 23.65
C ALA A 313 20.11 -11.37 22.75
N LYS A 314 19.32 -12.42 23.03
CA LYS A 314 19.24 -13.64 22.21
C LYS A 314 17.79 -14.05 21.93
N PRO A 315 17.24 -13.67 20.77
CA PRO A 315 15.89 -14.07 20.33
C PRO A 315 15.71 -15.59 20.16
N THR A 316 14.45 -16.03 20.12
CA THR A 316 14.07 -17.42 19.80
C THR A 316 13.83 -17.54 18.29
N ILE A 317 14.31 -18.60 17.67
CA ILE A 317 14.24 -18.80 16.22
C ILE A 317 13.07 -19.72 15.88
N VAL A 318 12.16 -19.28 15.03
CA VAL A 318 11.02 -20.11 14.60
C VAL A 318 11.27 -20.56 13.17
N MET A 319 11.53 -21.85 13.01
CA MET A 319 11.90 -22.38 11.70
C MET A 319 10.82 -23.28 11.14
N ASP A 320 10.54 -23.13 9.85
CA ASP A 320 9.73 -24.12 9.14
C ASP A 320 10.45 -25.47 9.15
N ALA A 321 9.65 -26.55 9.24
CA ALA A 321 10.11 -27.92 9.09
C ALA A 321 11.12 -28.05 7.94
N GLY A 322 10.91 -27.43 6.78
CA GLY A 322 11.76 -27.52 5.58
C GLY A 322 13.21 -27.01 5.73
N ILE A 323 13.48 -26.16 6.73
CA ILE A 323 14.82 -25.60 7.02
C ILE A 323 15.39 -26.07 8.36
N ALA A 324 14.64 -26.81 9.17
CA ALA A 324 15.09 -27.40 10.44
C ALA A 324 15.79 -28.77 10.23
N SER A 325 16.97 -28.79 9.60
CA SER A 325 17.86 -29.96 9.63
C SER A 325 18.62 -30.03 10.96
N GLU A 326 19.06 -31.23 11.37
CA GLU A 326 19.89 -31.42 12.57
C GLU A 326 21.13 -30.51 12.59
N ASP A 327 21.84 -30.41 11.46
CA ASP A 327 22.99 -29.51 11.33
C ASP A 327 22.63 -28.04 11.65
N ASN A 328 21.42 -27.60 11.23
CA ASN A 328 20.95 -26.25 11.47
C ASN A 328 20.59 -26.04 12.95
N LEU A 329 19.98 -27.04 13.58
CA LEU A 329 19.65 -26.99 15.00
C LEU A 329 20.92 -27.00 15.87
N ASN A 330 21.91 -27.80 15.51
CA ASN A 330 23.22 -27.81 16.18
C ASN A 330 23.87 -26.42 16.13
N LEU A 331 23.90 -25.82 14.95
CA LEU A 331 24.46 -24.49 14.75
C LEU A 331 23.73 -23.41 15.55
N VAL A 332 22.40 -23.44 15.60
CA VAL A 332 21.59 -22.52 16.41
C VAL A 332 21.94 -22.67 17.90
N ARG A 333 22.10 -23.91 18.38
CA ARG A 333 22.51 -24.21 19.77
C ARG A 333 23.91 -23.74 20.08
N GLU A 334 24.89 -23.98 19.20
CA GLU A 334 26.28 -23.55 19.37
C GLU A 334 26.41 -22.01 19.46
N ASN A 335 25.56 -21.29 18.72
CA ASN A 335 25.47 -19.83 18.80
C ASN A 335 24.66 -19.34 20.02
N GLY A 336 24.07 -20.27 20.78
CA GLY A 336 23.34 -20.03 22.03
C GLY A 336 21.96 -19.40 21.82
N PHE A 337 21.34 -19.59 20.66
CA PHE A 337 19.96 -19.19 20.40
C PHE A 337 19.01 -20.34 20.79
N SER A 338 17.82 -19.99 21.28
CA SER A 338 16.70 -20.93 21.45
C SER A 338 15.94 -21.10 20.13
N TYR A 339 15.25 -22.22 19.93
CA TYR A 339 14.44 -22.43 18.73
C TYR A 339 13.09 -23.11 18.99
N ILE A 340 12.18 -22.93 18.04
CA ILE A 340 10.90 -23.64 17.93
C ILE A 340 10.81 -24.16 16.50
N VAL A 341 10.71 -25.48 16.34
CA VAL A 341 10.60 -26.14 15.04
C VAL A 341 9.60 -27.27 15.09
N VAL A 342 9.02 -27.59 13.93
CA VAL A 342 8.23 -28.82 13.79
C VAL A 342 9.20 -29.99 13.65
N SER A 343 9.16 -30.93 14.59
CA SER A 343 9.97 -32.14 14.51
C SER A 343 9.62 -32.96 13.25
N ARG A 344 10.64 -33.35 12.49
CA ARG A 344 10.48 -34.21 11.30
C ARG A 344 10.43 -35.70 11.64
N SER A 345 10.95 -36.07 12.81
CA SER A 345 10.98 -37.43 13.33
C SER A 345 10.10 -37.53 14.58
N LYS A 346 9.55 -38.72 14.80
CA LYS A 346 8.89 -39.03 16.07
C LYS A 346 10.02 -39.30 17.09
N PRO A 347 10.05 -38.62 18.25
CA PRO A 347 11.08 -38.88 19.23
C PRO A 347 11.04 -40.36 19.65
N GLU A 348 12.21 -41.01 19.68
CA GLU A 348 12.35 -42.35 20.23
C GLU A 348 12.10 -42.25 21.74
N HIS A 349 11.29 -43.15 22.31
CA HIS A 349 10.83 -43.12 23.71
C HIS A 349 9.71 -42.11 24.00
N MET A 350 8.63 -42.14 23.21
CA MET A 350 7.35 -41.62 23.71
C MET A 350 6.87 -42.51 24.87
N GLU A 351 7.10 -42.07 26.11
CA GLU A 351 6.48 -42.68 27.29
C GLU A 351 4.96 -42.67 27.15
N ASP A 352 4.24 -43.63 27.74
CA ASP A 352 2.78 -43.55 27.83
C ASP A 352 2.40 -42.46 28.84
N GLY A 353 1.58 -41.49 28.43
CA GLY A 353 1.25 -40.33 29.26
C GLY A 353 0.03 -39.59 28.72
N SER A 354 -0.73 -38.95 29.61
CA SER A 354 -1.99 -38.27 29.30
C SER A 354 -1.76 -36.92 28.61
N PHE A 355 -2.60 -36.59 27.63
CA PHE A 355 -2.64 -35.25 27.06
C PHE A 355 -3.36 -34.28 28.00
N GLU A 356 -2.82 -33.08 28.12
CA GLU A 356 -3.44 -31.96 28.82
C GLU A 356 -4.17 -31.06 27.82
N GLN A 357 -5.39 -30.62 28.15
CA GLN A 357 -6.15 -29.71 27.30
C GLN A 357 -5.79 -28.26 27.61
N ILE A 358 -5.05 -27.61 26.72
CA ILE A 358 -4.60 -26.22 26.89
C ILE A 358 -5.57 -25.20 26.28
N LYS A 359 -6.40 -25.63 25.33
CA LYS A 359 -7.45 -24.83 24.70
C LYS A 359 -8.56 -25.75 24.22
N GLU A 360 -9.77 -25.22 24.02
CA GLU A 360 -10.84 -25.96 23.36
C GLU A 360 -10.35 -26.55 22.03
N GLY A 361 -10.44 -27.88 21.90
CA GLY A 361 -9.97 -28.62 20.72
C GLY A 361 -8.46 -28.85 20.61
N ILE A 362 -7.63 -28.33 21.53
CA ILE A 362 -6.17 -28.49 21.50
C ILE A 362 -5.72 -29.22 22.76
N LYS A 363 -5.16 -30.42 22.57
CA LYS A 363 -4.63 -31.28 23.61
C LYS A 363 -3.15 -31.46 23.36
N VAL A 364 -2.31 -31.20 24.35
CA VAL A 364 -0.86 -31.26 24.20
C VAL A 364 -0.28 -32.21 25.21
N LYS A 365 0.75 -32.92 24.80
CA LYS A 365 1.62 -33.69 25.68
C LYS A 365 3.03 -33.13 25.60
N GLU A 366 3.53 -32.70 26.75
CA GLU A 366 4.90 -32.22 26.91
C GLU A 366 5.83 -33.39 27.26
N MET A 367 7.01 -33.42 26.65
CA MET A 367 8.06 -34.40 26.92
C MET A 367 9.41 -33.69 26.92
N HIS A 368 10.24 -33.97 27.93
CA HIS A 368 11.61 -33.43 27.99
C HIS A 368 12.61 -34.52 27.61
N ILE A 369 13.42 -34.27 26.58
CA ILE A 369 14.47 -35.19 26.11
C ILE A 369 15.77 -34.39 26.07
N GLY A 370 16.67 -34.68 27.01
CA GLY A 370 17.90 -33.90 27.18
C GLY A 370 17.61 -32.44 27.54
N ASN A 371 18.09 -31.51 26.72
CA ASN A 371 17.86 -30.07 26.88
C ASN A 371 16.70 -29.54 26.02
N GLU A 372 15.92 -30.43 25.41
CA GLU A 372 14.85 -30.09 24.48
C GLU A 372 13.49 -30.46 25.04
N THR A 373 12.49 -29.65 24.69
CA THR A 373 11.09 -29.87 25.06
C THR A 373 10.31 -30.16 23.79
N PHE A 374 9.71 -31.35 23.72
CA PHE A 374 8.85 -31.79 22.65
C PHE A 374 7.40 -31.61 23.05
N LEU A 375 6.63 -30.93 22.19
CA LEU A 375 5.18 -30.78 22.33
C LEU A 375 4.49 -31.64 21.28
N HIS A 376 3.72 -32.63 21.74
CA HIS A 376 2.87 -33.45 20.90
C HIS A 376 1.43 -32.94 20.99
N CYS A 377 1.01 -32.18 19.98
CA CYS A 377 -0.29 -31.49 19.90
C CYS A 377 -1.30 -32.25 19.04
#